data_AF-A0A3N7DJY6-F1
#
_entry.id   AF-A0A3N7DJY6-F1
#
_cell.length_a   1.000
_cell.length_b   1.000
_cell.length_c   1.000
_cell.angle_alpha   90.00
_cell.angle_beta   90.00
_cell.angle_gamma   90.00
#
_symmetry.space_group_name_H-M   'P 1'
#
loop_
_entity.id
_entity.type
_entity.pdbx_description
1 polymer ?
#
loop_
_entity_poly.entity_id
_entity_poly.type
_entity_poly.pdbx_seq_one_letter_code
_entity_poly.pdbx_strand_id
1 'polypeptide(L)'
;MTMNRPRWILLALGLSFLVAGVADALLPPLRGKDYSALDVAHAFLIGALCYAWCRADGLARGVIPPGRSALLAGVFPLLGIPLYFFRTRPWRRALVSTLWAIGFLLAGLVLAAAGTLLTEQLLSRH
;
A
#
# COMPACT_ATOMS: atom_id res chain seq x y z
N MET A 1 -21.40 -11.24 2.67
CA MET A 1 -20.20 -11.40 1.81
C MET A 1 -18.92 -11.01 2.56
N THR A 2 -18.39 -11.84 3.45
CA THR A 2 -17.37 -11.45 4.45
C THR A 2 -15.98 -12.09 4.28
N MET A 3 -15.75 -12.94 3.27
CA MET A 3 -14.50 -13.75 3.20
C MET A 3 -13.33 -13.13 2.43
N ASN A 4 -13.49 -12.03 1.67
CA ASN A 4 -12.41 -11.51 0.80
C ASN A 4 -12.03 -10.03 1.03
N ARG A 5 -12.58 -9.36 2.04
CA ARG A 5 -12.34 -7.91 2.27
C ARG A 5 -10.84 -7.56 2.36
N PRO A 6 -9.98 -8.30 3.10
CA PRO A 6 -8.56 -7.98 3.15
C PRO A 6 -7.87 -8.10 1.79
N ARG A 7 -8.25 -9.10 0.98
CA ARG A 7 -7.69 -9.32 -0.35
C ARG A 7 -8.07 -8.20 -1.32
N TRP A 8 -9.33 -7.76 -1.29
CA TRP A 8 -9.78 -6.63 -2.09
C TRP A 8 -9.08 -5.32 -1.73
N ILE A 9 -8.81 -5.08 -0.44
CA ILE A 9 -8.05 -3.90 -0.01
C ILE A 9 -6.60 -3.98 -0.50
N LEU A 10 -5.97 -5.16 -0.46
CA LEU A 10 -4.63 -5.36 -1.04
C LEU A 10 -4.65 -5.15 -2.56
N LEU A 11 -5.65 -5.65 -3.27
CA LEU A 11 -5.79 -5.41 -4.71
C LEU A 11 -5.97 -3.92 -5.01
N ALA A 12 -6.81 -3.21 -4.25
CA ALA A 12 -6.99 -1.77 -4.39
C ALA A 12 -5.69 -1.00 -4.10
N LEU A 13 -4.95 -1.42 -3.07
CA LEU A 13 -3.64 -0.85 -2.74
C LEU A 13 -2.65 -1.06 -3.88
N GLY A 14 -2.53 -2.29 -4.40
CA GLY A 14 -1.68 -2.58 -5.55
C GLY A 14 -2.07 -1.79 -6.80
N LEU A 15 -3.36 -1.71 -7.11
CA LEU A 15 -3.88 -0.92 -8.23
C LEU A 15 -3.56 0.56 -8.07
N SER A 16 -3.59 1.10 -6.83
CA SER A 16 -3.25 2.50 -6.59
C SER A 16 -1.81 2.84 -6.98
N PHE A 17 -0.85 1.91 -6.80
CA PHE A 17 0.53 2.09 -7.25
C PHE A 17 0.64 2.15 -8.77
N LEU A 18 -0.06 1.26 -9.48
CA LEU A 18 -0.09 1.28 -10.93
C LEU A 18 -0.69 2.58 -11.47
N VAL A 19 -1.84 2.98 -10.91
CA VAL A 19 -2.53 4.22 -11.30
C VAL A 19 -1.67 5.45 -11.04
N ALA A 20 -0.99 5.51 -9.90
CA ALA A 20 -0.06 6.59 -9.58
C ALA A 20 1.09 6.67 -10.59
N GLY A 21 1.70 5.54 -10.95
CA GLY A 21 2.76 5.49 -11.95
C GLY A 21 2.33 5.95 -13.34
N VAL A 22 1.13 5.54 -13.78
CA VAL A 22 0.53 5.99 -15.05
C VAL A 22 0.23 7.50 -15.00
N ALA A 23 -0.34 7.97 -13.90
CA ALA A 23 -0.69 9.39 -13.73
C ALA A 23 0.55 10.29 -13.70
N ASP A 24 1.64 9.84 -13.10
CA ASP A 24 2.93 10.54 -13.11
C ASP A 24 3.49 10.72 -14.53
N ALA A 25 3.38 9.68 -15.38
CA ALA A 25 3.79 9.77 -16.78
C ALA A 25 2.90 10.74 -17.60
N LEU A 26 1.60 10.79 -17.31
CA LEU A 26 0.64 11.64 -18.04
C LEU A 26 0.64 13.11 -17.60
N LEU A 27 1.19 13.43 -16.43
CA LEU A 27 1.20 14.78 -15.86
C LEU A 27 2.63 15.33 -15.75
N PRO A 28 3.32 15.61 -16.87
CA PRO A 28 4.69 16.14 -16.87
C PRO A 28 4.90 17.44 -16.08
N PRO A 29 3.92 18.36 -15.86
CA PRO A 29 4.12 19.54 -15.00
C PRO A 29 4.39 19.22 -13.52
N LEU A 30 4.08 17.99 -13.09
CA LEU A 30 4.30 17.50 -11.72
C LEU A 30 5.61 16.71 -11.59
N ARG A 31 6.25 16.41 -12.72
CA ARG A 31 7.41 15.53 -12.83
C ARG A 31 8.69 16.29 -12.49
N GLY A 32 9.50 15.75 -11.57
CA GLY A 32 10.79 16.34 -11.18
C GLY A 32 10.71 17.38 -10.05
N LYS A 33 9.55 17.58 -9.42
CA LYS A 33 9.47 18.23 -8.11
C LYS A 33 9.63 17.15 -7.05
N ASP A 34 10.52 17.33 -6.09
CA ASP A 34 10.86 16.31 -5.08
C ASP A 34 9.64 15.76 -4.31
N TYR A 35 8.52 16.48 -4.32
CA TYR A 35 7.21 16.02 -3.83
C TYR A 35 6.07 16.64 -4.64
N SER A 36 5.44 15.87 -5.54
CA SER A 36 4.22 16.28 -6.24
C SER A 36 3.01 16.22 -5.29
N ALA A 37 1.99 17.05 -5.53
CA ALA A 37 0.70 16.94 -4.84
C ALA A 37 0.07 15.54 -5.05
N LEU A 38 0.37 14.90 -6.18
CA LEU A 38 -0.04 13.52 -6.47
C LEU A 38 0.63 12.52 -5.52
N ASP A 39 1.92 12.67 -5.24
CA ASP A 39 2.66 11.79 -4.31
C ASP A 39 2.12 11.92 -2.89
N VAL A 40 1.84 13.15 -2.46
CA VAL A 40 1.25 13.43 -1.15
C VAL A 40 -0.13 12.79 -1.04
N ALA A 41 -1.00 13.00 -2.04
CA ALA A 41 -2.34 12.40 -2.06
C ALA A 41 -2.28 10.86 -2.08
N HIS A 42 -1.35 10.28 -2.85
CA HIS A 42 -1.16 8.84 -2.91
C HIS A 42 -0.64 8.27 -1.60
N ALA A 43 0.26 8.97 -0.90
CA ALA A 43 0.72 8.59 0.44
C ALA A 43 -0.44 8.53 1.46
N PHE A 44 -1.35 9.51 1.45
CA PHE A 44 -2.55 9.48 2.28
C PHE A 44 -3.47 8.31 1.94
N LEU A 45 -3.65 8.02 0.63
CA LEU A 45 -4.44 6.87 0.18
C LEU A 45 -3.83 5.54 0.63
N ILE A 46 -2.50 5.38 0.49
CA ILE A 46 -1.76 4.21 0.97
C ILE A 46 -2.00 4.04 2.48
N GLY A 47 -1.85 5.11 3.26
CA GLY A 47 -2.10 5.08 4.70
C GLY A 47 -3.51 4.64 5.07
N ALA A 48 -4.53 5.21 4.42
CA ALA A 48 -5.92 4.84 4.64
C ALA A 48 -6.19 3.36 4.30
N LEU A 49 -5.63 2.87 3.19
CA LEU A 49 -5.76 1.47 2.77
C LEU A 49 -5.00 0.52 3.69
N CYS A 50 -3.81 0.87 4.16
CA CYS A 50 -3.07 0.09 5.15
C CYS A 50 -3.82 -0.02 6.48
N TYR A 51 -4.39 1.08 6.98
CA TYR A 51 -5.26 1.06 8.16
C TYR A 51 -6.46 0.13 7.96
N ALA A 52 -7.19 0.31 6.85
CA ALA A 52 -8.38 -0.48 6.52
C ALA A 52 -8.04 -1.97 6.38
N TRP A 53 -6.91 -2.27 5.77
CA TRP A 53 -6.42 -3.63 5.62
C TRP A 53 -6.10 -4.27 6.97
N CYS A 54 -5.33 -3.63 7.84
CA CYS A 54 -5.02 -4.16 9.19
C CYS A 54 -6.29 -4.40 10.01
N ARG A 55 -7.29 -3.51 9.91
CA ARG A 55 -8.60 -3.71 10.55
C ARG A 55 -9.34 -4.92 9.97
N ALA A 56 -9.44 -5.01 8.65
CA ALA A 56 -10.12 -6.11 7.97
C ALA A 56 -9.44 -7.47 8.22
N ASP A 57 -8.11 -7.48 8.24
CA ASP A 57 -7.27 -8.65 8.50
C ASP A 57 -7.42 -9.16 9.94
N GLY A 58 -7.52 -8.26 10.92
CA GLY A 58 -7.79 -8.61 12.32
C GLY A 58 -9.17 -9.22 12.50
N LEU A 59 -10.20 -8.56 11.92
CA LEU A 59 -11.58 -9.05 11.95
C LEU A 59 -11.72 -10.43 11.25
N ALA A 60 -11.05 -10.63 10.12
CA ALA A 60 -11.07 -11.91 9.40
C ALA A 60 -10.44 -13.07 10.20
N ARG A 61 -9.53 -12.76 11.13
CA ARG A 61 -8.93 -13.73 12.06
C ARG A 61 -9.70 -13.90 13.38
N GLY A 62 -10.79 -13.16 13.58
CA GLY A 62 -11.49 -13.14 14.87
C GLY A 62 -10.68 -12.49 16.01
N VAL A 63 -9.65 -11.71 15.69
CA VAL A 63 -8.86 -10.96 16.68
C VAL A 63 -9.43 -9.55 16.79
N ILE A 64 -9.68 -9.08 18.01
CA ILE A 64 -10.09 -7.68 18.24
C ILE A 64 -8.93 -6.78 17.78
N PRO A 65 -9.07 -6.02 16.68
CA PRO A 65 -7.96 -5.26 16.14
C PRO A 65 -7.58 -4.16 17.13
N PRO A 66 -6.32 -4.08 17.60
CA PRO A 66 -5.92 -3.03 18.53
C PRO A 66 -5.92 -1.69 17.79
N GLY A 67 -6.97 -0.89 17.98
CA GLY A 67 -7.24 0.31 17.18
C GLY A 67 -6.05 1.25 17.04
N ARG A 68 -5.26 1.43 18.11
CA ARG A 68 -4.03 2.25 18.12
C ARG A 68 -2.94 1.71 17.20
N SER A 69 -2.75 0.39 17.16
CA SER A 69 -1.74 -0.24 16.29
C SER A 69 -2.14 -0.22 14.81
N ALA A 70 -3.43 -0.39 14.52
CA ALA A 70 -3.94 -0.22 13.16
C ALA A 70 -3.79 1.22 12.68
N LEU A 71 -4.09 2.22 13.53
CA LEU A 71 -3.86 3.64 13.22
C LEU A 71 -2.40 3.92 12.92
N LEU A 72 -1.46 3.39 13.73
CA LEU A 72 -0.03 3.50 13.44
C LEU A 72 0.33 2.87 12.08
N ALA A 73 -0.30 1.76 11.70
CA ALA A 73 -0.10 1.15 10.37
C ALA A 73 -0.62 2.03 9.22
N GLY A 74 -1.57 2.93 9.47
CA GLY A 74 -1.99 3.92 8.49
C GLY A 74 -1.10 5.15 8.42
N VAL A 75 -0.63 5.68 9.56
CA VAL A 75 0.21 6.89 9.59
C VAL A 75 1.65 6.58 9.19
N PHE A 76 2.20 5.47 9.67
CA PHE A 76 3.54 5.00 9.36
C PHE A 76 3.50 3.52 8.96
N PRO A 77 3.15 3.19 7.70
CA PRO A 77 3.01 1.80 7.27
C PRO A 77 4.25 0.95 7.56
N LEU A 78 5.45 1.51 7.36
CA LEU A 78 6.72 0.81 7.56
C LEU A 78 6.97 0.35 9.01
N LEU A 79 6.49 1.10 10.00
CA LEU A 79 6.67 0.77 11.43
C LEU A 79 5.39 0.19 12.05
N GLY A 80 4.24 0.73 11.66
CA GLY A 80 2.94 0.37 12.20
C GLY A 80 2.46 -1.02 11.77
N ILE A 81 2.73 -1.45 10.52
CA ILE A 81 2.39 -2.81 10.08
C ILE A 81 3.18 -3.87 10.88
N PRO A 82 4.52 -3.77 11.05
CA PRO A 82 5.25 -4.66 11.95
C PRO A 82 4.68 -4.64 13.37
N LEU A 83 4.49 -3.46 13.97
CA LEU A 83 3.97 -3.33 15.34
C LEU A 83 2.58 -3.98 15.49
N TYR A 84 1.71 -3.84 14.50
CA TYR A 84 0.41 -4.50 14.45
C TYR A 84 0.56 -6.02 14.40
N PHE A 85 1.44 -6.57 13.55
CA PHE A 85 1.63 -8.01 13.45
C PHE A 85 2.23 -8.62 14.70
N PHE A 86 3.25 -7.99 15.29
CA PHE A 86 3.85 -8.49 16.53
C PHE A 86 2.89 -8.42 17.72
N ARG A 87 1.88 -7.54 17.69
CA ARG A 87 0.82 -7.50 18.72
C ARG A 87 -0.33 -8.48 18.49
N THR A 88 -0.58 -8.89 17.24
CA THR A 88 -1.76 -9.70 16.89
C THR A 88 -1.44 -11.13 16.48
N ARG A 89 -0.16 -11.48 16.31
CA ARG A 89 0.30 -12.79 15.83
C ARG A 89 1.49 -13.30 16.66
N PRO A 90 1.70 -14.62 16.77
CA PRO A 90 2.91 -15.17 17.37
C PRO A 90 4.15 -14.76 16.57
N TRP A 91 5.29 -14.57 17.24
CA TRP A 91 6.47 -13.89 16.70
C TRP A 91 6.94 -14.41 15.33
N ARG A 92 6.96 -15.75 15.13
CA ARG A 92 7.36 -16.37 13.85
C ARG A 92 6.45 -15.95 12.70
N ARG A 93 5.13 -15.99 12.95
CA ARG A 93 4.13 -15.59 11.95
C ARG A 93 4.16 -14.08 11.74
N ALA A 94 4.38 -13.29 12.79
CA ALA A 94 4.52 -11.85 12.68
C ALA A 94 5.70 -11.44 11.78
N LEU A 95 6.86 -12.09 11.95
CA LEU A 95 8.04 -11.84 11.13
C LEU A 95 7.78 -12.16 9.65
N VAL A 96 7.27 -13.35 9.35
CA VAL A 96 6.94 -13.76 7.97
C VAL A 96 5.92 -12.81 7.34
N SER A 97 4.89 -12.41 8.11
CA SER A 97 3.86 -11.48 7.61
C SER A 97 4.41 -10.08 7.35
N THR A 98 5.36 -9.63 8.17
CA THR A 98 6.06 -8.36 7.99
C THR A 98 6.91 -8.41 6.72
N LEU A 99 7.64 -9.50 6.48
CA LEU A 99 8.40 -9.70 5.25
C LEU A 99 7.50 -9.70 4.01
N TRP A 100 6.34 -10.36 4.07
CA TRP A 100 5.36 -10.30 2.99
C TRP A 100 4.80 -8.89 2.76
N ALA A 101 4.55 -8.12 3.82
CA ALA A 101 4.09 -6.74 3.69
C ALA A 101 5.16 -5.84 3.06
N ILE A 102 6.43 -5.98 3.47
CA ILE A 102 7.56 -5.28 2.85
C ILE A 102 7.67 -5.68 1.37
N GLY A 103 7.65 -6.98 1.07
CA GLY A 103 7.71 -7.49 -0.29
C GLY A 103 6.55 -6.97 -1.15
N PHE A 104 5.35 -6.86 -0.59
CA PHE A 104 4.19 -6.29 -1.27
C PHE A 104 4.38 -4.80 -1.60
N LEU A 105 4.90 -4.01 -0.65
CA LEU A 105 5.19 -2.59 -0.88
C LEU A 105 6.29 -2.40 -1.93
N LEU A 106 7.35 -3.22 -1.90
CA LEU A 106 8.40 -3.22 -2.91
C LEU A 106 7.84 -3.60 -4.29
N ALA A 107 6.98 -4.61 -4.37
CA ALA A 107 6.30 -4.97 -5.61
C ALA A 107 5.39 -3.84 -6.11
N GLY A 108 4.73 -3.10 -5.21
CA GLY A 108 3.98 -1.89 -5.53
C GLY A 108 4.85 -0.80 -6.16
N LEU A 109 6.06 -0.56 -5.61
CA LEU A 109 7.02 0.38 -6.21
C LEU A 109 7.47 -0.05 -7.60
N VAL A 110 7.77 -1.33 -7.80
CA VAL A 110 8.10 -1.89 -9.12
C VAL A 110 6.93 -1.70 -10.09
N LEU A 111 5.69 -1.92 -9.62
CA LEU A 111 4.49 -1.77 -10.44
C LEU A 111 4.24 -0.31 -10.84
N ALA A 112 4.46 0.64 -9.92
CA ALA A 112 4.42 2.07 -10.23
C ALA A 112 5.45 2.43 -11.30
N ALA A 113 6.71 2.05 -11.09
CA ALA A 113 7.79 2.28 -12.05
C ALA A 113 7.50 1.67 -13.43
N ALA A 114 6.97 0.45 -13.46
CA ALA A 114 6.54 -0.21 -14.70
C ALA A 114 5.41 0.57 -15.39
N GLY A 115 4.42 1.06 -14.64
CA GLY A 115 3.34 1.88 -15.15
C GLY A 115 3.85 3.17 -15.79
N THR A 116 4.78 3.86 -15.14
CA THR A 116 5.43 5.06 -15.64
C THR A 116 6.19 4.79 -16.95
N LEU A 117 7.09 3.81 -16.95
CA LEU A 117 7.91 3.45 -18.11
C LEU A 117 7.08 2.98 -19.31
N LEU A 118 6.06 2.16 -19.08
CA LEU A 118 5.19 1.66 -20.13
C LEU A 118 4.39 2.80 -20.77
N THR A 119 3.88 3.71 -19.96
CA THR A 119 3.10 4.87 -20.45
C THR A 119 3.99 5.81 -21.26
N GLU A 120 5.22 6.06 -20.83
CA GLU A 120 6.19 6.84 -21.59
C GLU A 120 6.53 6.23 -22.95
N GLN A 121 6.77 4.91 -22.98
CA GLN A 121 7.04 4.22 -24.23
C GLN A 121 5.87 4.34 -25.20
N LEU A 122 4.63 4.26 -24.70
CA LEU A 122 3.42 4.44 -25.52
C LEU A 122 3.31 5.87 -26.04
N LEU A 123 3.55 6.88 -25.20
CA LEU A 123 3.52 8.29 -25.60
C LEU A 123 4.61 8.64 -26.61
N SER A 124 5.82 8.07 -26.49
CA SER A 124 6.93 8.33 -27.41
C SER A 124 6.77 7.73 -28.82
N ARG A 125 5.81 6.80 -28.99
CA ARG A 125 5.54 6.12 -30.27
C ARG A 125 4.48 6.83 -31.11
N HIS A 126 3.82 7.84 -30.56
CA HIS A 126 2.82 8.68 -31.22
C HIS A 126 3.38 10.07 -31.49
#